data_AF-A0AAU8IKN4-F1
#
_entry.id   AF-A0AAU8IKN4-F1
#
_cell.length_a   1.000
_cell.length_b   1.000
_cell.length_c   1.000
_cell.angle_alpha   90.00
_cell.angle_beta   90.00
_cell.angle_gamma   90.00
#
_symmetry.space_group_name_H-M   'P 1'
#
loop_
_entity.id
_entity.type
_entity.pdbx_description
1 polymer ?
#
loop_
_entity_poly.entity_id
_entity_poly.type
_entity_poly.pdbx_seq_one_letter_code
_entity_poly.pdbx_strand_id
1 'polypeptide(L)'
;MKRNQQRDGTYSSVHAEASYRTRRKGCHPQSLLANQALHDRVQRLILDHQWSPEQIDQRMKQEHSLWKISYITIYRGIKRNLLDIPDRQPGQRGLARHLRHHGKSRHGKGYEERRGKIDFHPALDQRP
;
A
#
# COMPACT_ATOMS: atom_id res chain seq x y z
N MET A 1 38.30 22.89 -8.11
CA MET A 1 37.22 23.70 -7.49
C MET A 1 36.79 23.03 -6.19
N LYS A 2 36.83 23.70 -5.03
CA LYS A 2 36.46 23.08 -3.73
C LYS A 2 34.93 23.04 -3.54
N ARG A 3 34.46 22.08 -2.74
CA ARG A 3 33.05 21.92 -2.40
C ARG A 3 32.53 23.17 -1.67
N ASN A 4 31.43 23.73 -2.15
CA ASN A 4 30.74 24.93 -1.62
C ASN A 4 31.45 26.28 -1.87
N GLN A 5 32.52 26.31 -2.67
CA GLN A 5 33.07 27.56 -3.18
C GLN A 5 32.35 28.00 -4.46
N GLN A 6 32.16 29.30 -4.58
CA GLN A 6 31.74 29.94 -5.82
C GLN A 6 32.91 30.01 -6.83
N ARG A 7 32.64 30.45 -8.06
CA ARG A 7 33.64 30.49 -9.15
C ARG A 7 34.80 31.45 -8.87
N ASP A 8 34.54 32.50 -8.10
CA ASP A 8 35.49 33.49 -7.60
C ASP A 8 36.29 33.00 -6.38
N GLY A 9 36.01 31.79 -5.86
CA GLY A 9 36.67 31.21 -4.69
C GLY A 9 36.06 31.62 -3.35
N THR A 10 35.03 32.47 -3.33
CA THR A 10 34.38 32.92 -2.09
C THR A 10 33.39 31.88 -1.56
N TYR A 11 33.08 31.98 -0.26
CA TYR A 11 32.07 31.16 0.39
C TYR A 11 30.77 31.94 0.57
N SER A 12 29.64 31.31 0.25
CA SER A 12 28.31 31.86 0.49
C SER A 12 27.39 30.77 1.03
N SER A 13 26.77 31.04 2.18
CA SER A 13 25.84 30.13 2.84
C SER A 13 24.63 29.80 1.97
N VAL A 14 24.06 30.79 1.28
CA VAL A 14 22.89 30.63 0.39
C VAL A 14 23.20 29.67 -0.76
N HIS A 15 24.36 29.85 -1.42
CA HIS A 15 24.78 28.96 -2.50
C HIS A 15 25.16 27.57 -2.00
N ALA A 16 25.79 27.48 -0.82
CA ALA A 16 26.11 26.20 -0.20
C ALA A 16 24.84 25.41 0.13
N GLU A 17 23.80 26.06 0.66
CA GLU A 17 22.51 25.46 0.94
C GLU A 17 21.79 25.02 -0.33
N ALA A 18 21.70 25.89 -1.33
CA ALA A 18 21.08 25.55 -2.62
C ALA A 18 21.77 24.33 -3.26
N SER A 19 23.10 24.33 -3.27
CA SER A 19 23.89 23.22 -3.78
C SER A 19 23.66 21.93 -2.97
N TYR A 20 23.58 22.03 -1.64
CA TYR A 20 23.26 20.90 -0.78
C TYR A 20 21.88 20.32 -1.08
N ARG A 21 20.84 21.16 -1.22
CA ARG A 21 19.47 20.72 -1.55
C ARG A 21 19.44 19.98 -2.90
N THR A 22 20.13 20.50 -3.92
CA THR A 22 20.22 19.84 -5.23
C THR A 22 20.90 18.48 -5.16
N ARG A 23 22.07 18.40 -4.49
CA ARG A 23 22.79 17.13 -4.30
C ARG A 23 21.97 16.13 -3.50
N ARG A 24 21.33 16.57 -2.41
CA ARG A 24 20.50 15.72 -1.55
C ARG A 24 19.35 15.09 -2.34
N LYS A 25 18.69 15.84 -3.23
CA LYS A 25 17.65 15.30 -4.13
C LYS A 25 18.19 14.20 -5.05
N GLY A 26 19.42 14.34 -5.57
CA GLY A 26 20.05 13.34 -6.44
C GLY A 26 20.62 12.12 -5.71
N CYS A 27 20.93 12.23 -4.42
CA CYS A 27 21.46 11.11 -3.62
C CYS A 27 20.37 10.20 -3.04
N HIS A 28 19.08 10.57 -3.15
CA HIS A 28 18.01 9.74 -2.63
C HIS A 28 17.70 8.59 -3.58
N PRO A 29 17.55 7.35 -3.07
CA PRO A 29 17.14 6.24 -3.91
C PRO A 29 15.77 6.54 -4.50
N GLN A 30 15.63 6.33 -5.81
CA GLN A 30 14.34 6.46 -6.46
C GLN A 30 13.36 5.44 -5.89
N SER A 31 12.11 5.87 -5.69
CA SER A 31 11.06 4.97 -5.21
C SER A 31 10.87 3.84 -6.22
N LEU A 32 10.90 2.59 -5.78
CA LEU A 32 10.67 1.44 -6.65
C LEU A 32 9.29 1.53 -7.35
N LEU A 33 8.30 2.05 -6.63
CA LEU A 33 6.95 2.30 -7.13
C LEU A 33 6.84 3.52 -8.07
N ALA A 34 7.93 4.23 -8.34
CA ALA A 34 7.97 5.22 -9.43
C ALA A 34 8.05 4.55 -10.81
N ASN A 35 8.42 3.27 -10.87
CA ASN A 35 8.33 2.51 -12.10
C ASN A 35 6.86 2.17 -12.39
N GLN A 36 6.33 2.72 -13.49
CA GLN A 36 4.92 2.58 -13.84
C GLN A 36 4.50 1.12 -14.06
N ALA A 37 5.33 0.30 -14.68
CA ALA A 37 4.99 -1.09 -14.97
C ALA A 37 4.91 -1.95 -13.69
N LEU A 38 5.80 -1.70 -12.72
CA LEU A 38 5.70 -2.32 -11.39
C LEU A 38 4.46 -1.83 -10.63
N HIS A 39 4.25 -0.51 -10.65
CA HIS A 39 3.09 0.13 -10.04
C HIS A 39 1.77 -0.51 -10.52
N ASP A 40 1.57 -0.57 -11.84
CA ASP A 40 0.34 -1.08 -12.44
C ASP A 40 0.14 -2.57 -12.17
N ARG A 41 1.23 -3.35 -12.11
CA ARG A 41 1.14 -4.77 -11.76
C ARG A 41 0.72 -4.95 -10.31
N VAL A 42 1.33 -4.23 -9.36
CA VAL A 42 0.94 -4.30 -7.94
C VAL A 42 -0.49 -3.82 -7.76
N GLN A 43 -0.89 -2.75 -8.44
CA GLN A 43 -2.23 -2.20 -8.36
C GLN A 43 -3.29 -3.20 -8.86
N ARG A 44 -3.06 -3.84 -10.02
CA ARG A 44 -3.97 -4.89 -10.54
C ARG A 44 -4.08 -6.09 -9.61
N LEU A 45 -2.96 -6.57 -9.05
CA LEU A 45 -3.00 -7.68 -8.09
C LEU A 45 -3.87 -7.37 -6.85
N ILE A 46 -3.90 -6.11 -6.42
CA ILE A 46 -4.73 -5.68 -5.29
C ILE A 46 -6.18 -5.47 -5.71
N LEU A 47 -6.44 -4.87 -6.87
CA LEU A 47 -7.80 -4.54 -7.31
C LEU A 47 -8.56 -5.77 -7.83
N ASP A 48 -7.94 -6.52 -8.75
CA ASP A 48 -8.59 -7.60 -9.48
C ASP A 48 -8.59 -8.90 -8.66
N HIS A 49 -7.47 -9.17 -7.98
CA HIS A 49 -7.28 -10.42 -7.25
C HIS A 49 -7.38 -10.28 -5.72
N GLN A 50 -7.49 -9.05 -5.20
CA GLN A 50 -7.58 -8.77 -3.75
C GLN A 50 -6.43 -9.39 -2.93
N TRP A 51 -5.25 -9.52 -3.53
CA TRP A 51 -4.10 -10.09 -2.85
C TRP A 51 -3.56 -9.17 -1.76
N SER A 52 -3.09 -9.78 -0.67
CA SER A 52 -2.40 -9.05 0.39
C SER A 52 -0.98 -8.63 -0.05
N PRO A 53 -0.38 -7.59 0.54
CA PRO A 53 0.98 -7.18 0.24
C PRO A 53 2.02 -8.30 0.43
N GLU A 54 1.81 -9.18 1.41
CA GLU A 54 2.65 -10.36 1.67
C GLU A 54 2.53 -11.40 0.55
N GLN A 55 1.31 -11.64 0.05
CA GLN A 55 1.08 -12.54 -1.09
C GLN A 55 1.75 -12.01 -2.36
N ILE A 56 1.66 -10.70 -2.61
CA ILE A 56 2.28 -10.06 -3.77
C ILE A 56 3.80 -10.17 -3.69
N ASP A 57 4.41 -9.87 -2.54
CA ASP A 57 5.86 -10.02 -2.33
C ASP A 57 6.30 -11.47 -2.61
N GLN A 58 5.61 -12.44 -2.03
CA GLN A 58 5.97 -13.85 -2.21
C GLN A 58 5.76 -14.31 -3.67
N ARG A 59 4.70 -13.86 -4.33
CA ARG A 59 4.48 -14.16 -5.75
C ARG A 59 5.59 -13.58 -6.62
N MET A 60 5.97 -12.33 -6.41
CA MET A 60 7.01 -11.66 -7.19
C MET A 60 8.36 -12.39 -7.08
N LYS A 61 8.65 -12.95 -5.90
CA LYS A 61 9.84 -13.79 -5.67
C LYS A 61 9.75 -15.12 -6.43
N GLN A 62 8.58 -15.77 -6.42
CA GLN A 62 8.36 -17.06 -7.10
C GLN A 62 8.39 -16.95 -8.63
N GLU A 63 7.78 -15.90 -9.18
CA GLU A 63 7.72 -15.67 -10.62
C GLU A 63 9.07 -15.18 -11.21
N HIS A 64 10.13 -15.08 -10.39
CA HIS A 64 11.41 -14.50 -10.76
C HIS A 64 11.25 -13.15 -11.50
N SER A 65 10.32 -12.32 -10.98
CA SER A 65 10.01 -11.03 -11.57
C SER A 65 11.27 -10.17 -11.71
N LEU A 66 11.31 -9.35 -12.78
CA LEU A 66 12.39 -8.39 -13.02
C LEU A 66 12.57 -7.43 -11.83
N TRP A 67 11.51 -7.21 -11.05
CA TRP A 67 11.51 -6.32 -9.90
C TRP A 67 11.38 -7.08 -8.59
N LYS A 68 12.27 -6.77 -7.64
CA LYS A 68 12.21 -7.28 -6.27
C LYS A 68 11.54 -6.24 -5.38
N ILE A 69 10.25 -6.46 -5.05
CA ILE A 69 9.49 -5.59 -4.16
C ILE A 69 9.10 -6.33 -2.87
N SER A 70 9.34 -5.71 -1.72
CA SER A 70 8.94 -6.26 -0.41
C SER A 70 7.54 -5.80 0.00
N TYR A 71 6.85 -6.60 0.81
CA TYR A 71 5.52 -6.26 1.34
C TYR A 71 5.53 -4.91 2.10
N ILE A 72 6.62 -4.59 2.81
CA ILE A 72 6.80 -3.32 3.51
C ILE A 72 6.74 -2.13 2.55
N THR A 73 7.37 -2.26 1.38
CA THR A 73 7.38 -1.22 0.34
C THR A 73 5.98 -1.00 -0.21
N ILE A 74 5.24 -2.08 -0.44
CA ILE A 74 3.83 -2.02 -0.87
C ILE A 74 2.97 -1.31 0.19
N TYR A 75 3.09 -1.69 1.47
CA TYR A 75 2.37 -1.00 2.56
C TYR A 75 2.71 0.48 2.66
N ARG A 76 3.99 0.87 2.48
CA ARG A 76 4.40 2.28 2.44
C ARG A 76 3.75 3.01 1.26
N GLY A 77 3.68 2.37 0.10
CA GLY A 77 2.99 2.87 -1.09
C GLY A 77 1.52 3.16 -0.81
N ILE A 78 0.81 2.19 -0.24
CA ILE A 78 -0.61 2.31 0.12
C ILE A 78 -0.82 3.43 1.15
N LYS A 79 -0.01 3.48 2.22
CA LYS A 79 -0.14 4.54 3.25
C LYS A 79 0.12 5.94 2.70
N ARG A 80 0.98 6.08 1.69
CA ARG A 80 1.28 7.34 1.02
C ARG A 80 0.34 7.63 -0.16
N ASN A 81 -0.68 6.78 -0.39
CA ASN A 81 -1.58 6.83 -1.54
C ASN A 81 -0.84 6.85 -2.89
N LEU A 82 0.35 6.26 -2.97
CA LEU A 82 1.16 6.21 -4.20
C LEU A 82 0.61 5.20 -5.22
N LEU A 83 -0.28 4.31 -4.80
CA LEU A 83 -0.90 3.27 -5.63
C LEU A 83 -2.37 3.57 -5.91
N ASP A 84 -2.88 4.70 -5.43
CA ASP A 84 -4.29 5.06 -5.54
C ASP A 84 -4.64 5.62 -6.92
N ILE A 85 -5.92 5.48 -7.27
CA ILE A 85 -6.50 6.09 -8.46
C ILE A 85 -6.62 7.61 -8.20
N PRO A 86 -6.23 8.48 -9.16
CA PRO A 86 -6.13 9.92 -8.97
C PRO A 86 -7.45 10.62 -8.56
N ASP A 87 -8.62 10.06 -8.90
CA ASP A 87 -9.93 10.69 -8.64
C ASP A 87 -10.53 10.37 -7.25
N ARG A 88 -9.69 10.05 -6.27
CA ARG A 88 -10.14 9.72 -4.91
C ARG A 88 -10.59 10.97 -4.14
N GLN A 89 -11.81 10.93 -3.61
CA GLN A 89 -12.30 11.97 -2.69
C GLN A 89 -11.58 11.90 -1.32
N PRO A 90 -11.32 13.04 -0.67
CA PRO A 90 -10.76 13.10 0.68
C PRO A 90 -11.59 12.26 1.67
N GLY A 91 -10.92 11.51 2.55
CA GLY A 91 -11.57 10.69 3.58
C GLY A 91 -11.98 9.27 3.16
N GLN A 92 -11.98 8.92 1.86
CA GLN A 92 -12.09 7.51 1.45
C GLN A 92 -10.86 6.72 1.90
N ARG A 93 -10.86 5.38 2.00
CA ARG A 93 -9.67 4.59 2.41
C ARG A 93 -8.75 4.18 1.24
N GLY A 94 -9.09 4.55 0.00
CA GLY A 94 -8.30 4.24 -1.21
C GLY A 94 -8.08 2.75 -1.45
N LEU A 95 -6.92 2.40 -2.01
CA LEU A 95 -6.54 1.02 -2.31
C LEU A 95 -6.55 0.13 -1.05
N ALA A 96 -6.32 0.71 0.13
CA ALA A 96 -6.33 -0.02 1.40
C ALA A 96 -7.66 -0.72 1.69
N ARG A 97 -8.78 -0.27 1.10
CA ARG A 97 -10.09 -0.91 1.26
C ARG A 97 -10.22 -2.25 0.53
N HIS A 98 -9.43 -2.44 -0.54
CA HIS A 98 -9.41 -3.66 -1.34
C HIS A 98 -8.44 -4.71 -0.79
N LEU A 99 -7.65 -4.34 0.23
CA LEU A 99 -6.82 -5.30 0.94
C LEU A 99 -7.71 -6.31 1.68
N ARG A 100 -7.34 -7.58 1.57
CA ARG A 100 -8.00 -8.65 2.31
C ARG A 100 -7.77 -8.46 3.81
N HIS A 101 -8.83 -8.09 4.53
CA HIS A 101 -8.80 -7.98 5.98
C HIS A 101 -9.00 -9.35 6.62
N HIS A 102 -7.96 -9.88 7.24
CA HIS A 102 -8.10 -11.01 8.15
C HIS A 102 -8.68 -10.52 9.48
N GLY A 103 -9.91 -10.93 9.79
CA GLY A 103 -10.60 -10.55 11.01
C GLY A 103 -12.05 -11.03 11.02
N LYS A 104 -12.69 -10.95 12.19
CA LYS A 104 -14.12 -11.23 12.31
C LYS A 104 -14.90 -10.14 11.58
N SER A 105 -15.92 -10.53 10.81
CA SER A 105 -16.88 -9.58 10.26
C SER A 105 -17.48 -8.77 11.41
N ARG A 106 -17.53 -7.45 11.24
CA ARG A 106 -18.18 -6.59 12.25
C ARG A 106 -19.69 -6.78 12.16
N HIS A 107 -20.31 -7.05 13.29
CA HIS A 107 -21.76 -7.14 13.40
C HIS A 107 -22.32 -5.72 13.62
N GLY A 108 -23.31 -5.33 12.81
CA GLY A 108 -24.01 -4.06 12.97
C GLY A 108 -24.91 -4.07 14.21
N LYS A 109 -25.39 -2.91 14.62
CA LYS A 109 -26.38 -2.79 15.69
C LYS A 109 -27.66 -3.52 15.25
N GLY A 110 -28.14 -4.46 16.07
CA GLY A 110 -29.30 -5.31 15.74
C GLY A 110 -28.97 -6.57 14.92
N TYR A 111 -27.68 -6.88 14.71
CA TYR A 111 -27.30 -8.15 14.10
C TYR A 111 -27.58 -9.33 15.05
N GLU A 112 -28.43 -10.24 14.62
CA GLU A 112 -28.64 -11.53 15.29
C GLU A 112 -27.83 -12.63 14.60
N GLU A 113 -26.91 -13.24 15.35
CA GLU A 113 -26.13 -14.38 14.89
C GLU A 113 -27.02 -15.63 14.81
N ARG A 114 -27.16 -16.21 13.60
CA ARG A 114 -27.99 -17.41 13.34
C ARG A 114 -27.18 -18.67 13.02
N ARG A 115 -25.84 -18.59 12.92
CA ARG A 115 -25.01 -19.79 12.70
C ARG A 115 -25.13 -20.74 13.90
N GLY A 116 -25.44 -22.00 13.62
CA GLY A 116 -25.62 -23.03 14.66
C GLY A 116 -26.98 -22.98 15.38
N LYS A 117 -27.87 -22.05 15.04
CA LYS A 117 -29.25 -22.04 15.54
C LYS A 117 -30.13 -22.82 14.57
N ILE A 118 -30.85 -23.81 15.08
CA ILE A 118 -31.90 -24.48 14.34
C ILE A 118 -33.19 -23.75 14.69
N ASP A 119 -33.77 -23.04 13.73
CA ASP A 119 -34.94 -22.18 13.97
C ASP A 119 -36.25 -22.97 14.14
N PHE A 120 -36.23 -24.28 13.93
CA PHE A 120 -37.41 -25.14 13.91
C PHE A 120 -37.24 -26.37 14.80
N HIS A 121 -37.90 -26.36 15.95
CA HIS A 121 -38.18 -27.57 16.72
C HIS A 121 -39.68 -27.87 16.58
N PRO A 122 -40.08 -29.07 16.12
CA PRO A 122 -41.46 -29.50 16.27
C PRO A 122 -41.80 -29.54 17.77
N ALA A 123 -43.04 -29.13 18.08
CA ALA A 123 -43.58 -29.22 19.43
C ALA A 123 -43.53 -30.67 19.93
N LEU A 124 -43.47 -30.87 21.25
CA LEU A 124 -43.19 -32.19 21.85
C LEU A 124 -44.20 -33.27 21.43
N ASP A 125 -45.43 -32.86 21.14
CA ASP A 125 -46.55 -33.66 20.65
C ASP A 125 -46.43 -34.08 19.17
N GLN A 126 -45.52 -33.47 18.40
CA GLN A 126 -45.28 -33.75 16.99
C GLN A 126 -43.98 -34.52 16.73
N ARG A 127 -43.32 -35.01 17.78
CA ARG A 127 -42.13 -35.87 17.66
C ARG A 127 -42.56 -37.35 17.58
N PRO A 128 -42.03 -38.15 16.63
CA PRO A 128 -42.38 -39.57 16.48
C PRO A 128 -41.88 -40.43 17.64
#